data_AF-A0A956L8M0-F1
#
_entry.id   AF-A0A956L8M0-F1
#
_cell.length_a   1.000
_cell.length_b   1.000
_cell.length_c   1.000
_cell.angle_alpha   90.00
_cell.angle_beta   90.00
_cell.angle_gamma   90.00
#
_symmetry.space_group_name_H-M   'P 1'
#
loop_
_entity.id
_entity.type
_entity.pdbx_description
1 polymer ?
#
loop_
_entity_poly.entity_id
_entity_poly.type
_entity_poly.pdbx_seq_one_letter_code
_entity_poly.pdbx_strand_id
1 'polypeptide(L)'
;MPMLADIDDPPRSRTRGLLIGALVAVPIAAVFVGVFVPSLVGAILGGSRSFDDRLRQEDGYMQAVCAQMSLPRDEALCECVLAVEYPALDCQAPFAAWSVARQQEHCAAPDDEKAALSFCACVGAVAEQIAAAEDDEGREREAQAYRRCQELPDVVELPPVEALAGAASR
;
A
#
# COMPACT_ATOMS: atom_id res chain seq x y z
N MET A 1 -36.56 75.45 6.04
CA MET A 1 -37.04 74.86 4.77
C MET A 1 -36.31 75.59 3.64
N PRO A 2 -35.86 74.98 2.53
CA PRO A 2 -35.82 73.58 2.12
C PRO A 2 -34.42 73.08 1.64
N MET A 3 -34.37 71.76 1.48
CA MET A 3 -33.56 70.88 0.61
C MET A 3 -32.44 71.46 -0.29
N LEU A 4 -31.21 70.99 -0.05
CA LEU A 4 -30.25 70.60 -1.07
C LEU A 4 -30.07 69.08 -0.88
N ALA A 5 -30.82 68.25 -1.61
CA ALA A 5 -30.36 67.73 -2.90
C ALA A 5 -29.03 67.01 -2.68
N ASP A 6 -29.09 65.74 -2.28
CA ASP A 6 -28.97 64.66 -3.27
C ASP A 6 -27.59 64.75 -3.92
N ILE A 7 -26.56 64.40 -3.14
CA ILE A 7 -25.23 64.11 -3.68
C ILE A 7 -25.36 62.75 -4.35
N ASP A 8 -25.70 62.81 -5.64
CA ASP A 8 -25.61 61.76 -6.63
C ASP A 8 -24.26 61.02 -6.51
N ASP A 9 -24.28 59.84 -5.91
CA ASP A 9 -23.19 58.88 -6.00
C ASP A 9 -23.41 58.08 -7.32
N PRO A 10 -22.63 58.32 -8.38
CA PRO A 10 -22.92 57.71 -9.69
C PRO A 10 -22.78 56.18 -9.60
N PRO A 11 -23.61 55.40 -10.31
CA PRO A 11 -23.55 53.95 -10.23
C PRO A 11 -22.19 53.46 -10.74
N ARG A 12 -21.37 52.93 -9.82
CA ARG A 12 -20.05 52.34 -10.14
C ARG A 12 -20.22 51.33 -11.27
N SER A 13 -19.50 51.50 -12.38
CA SER A 13 -19.67 50.66 -13.56
C SER A 13 -19.33 49.20 -13.23
N ARG A 14 -20.33 48.32 -13.37
CA ARG A 14 -20.25 46.89 -13.06
C ARG A 14 -19.16 46.18 -13.87
N THR A 15 -18.89 46.68 -15.08
CA THR A 15 -17.85 46.20 -16.00
C THR A 15 -16.44 46.47 -15.50
N ARG A 16 -16.20 47.61 -14.83
CA ARG A 16 -14.89 47.94 -14.25
C ARG A 16 -14.58 47.04 -13.05
N GLY A 17 -15.59 46.73 -12.23
CA GLY A 17 -15.45 45.76 -11.14
C GLY A 17 -15.12 44.35 -11.64
N LEU A 18 -15.75 43.91 -12.74
CA LEU A 18 -15.51 42.58 -13.33
C LEU A 18 -14.12 42.48 -13.97
N LEU A 19 -13.66 43.51 -14.68
CA LEU A 19 -12.31 43.56 -15.26
C LEU A 19 -11.21 43.52 -14.20
N ILE A 20 -11.36 44.29 -13.11
CA ILE A 20 -10.41 44.28 -11.99
C ILE A 20 -10.45 42.92 -11.29
N GLY A 21 -11.65 42.36 -11.08
CA GLY A 21 -11.82 41.02 -10.51
C GLY A 21 -11.12 39.94 -11.34
N ALA A 22 -11.28 39.96 -12.67
CA ALA A 22 -10.61 39.03 -13.57
C ALA A 22 -9.08 39.21 -13.56
N LEU A 23 -8.58 40.45 -13.53
CA LEU A 23 -7.14 40.75 -13.48
C LEU A 23 -6.46 40.19 -12.22
N VAL A 24 -7.19 40.06 -11.12
CA VAL A 24 -6.69 39.50 -9.86
C VAL A 24 -6.98 38.00 -9.75
N ALA A 25 -8.16 37.54 -10.16
CA ALA A 25 -8.55 36.14 -10.02
C ALA A 25 -7.78 35.21 -10.97
N VAL A 26 -7.52 35.63 -12.21
CA VAL A 26 -6.80 34.83 -13.21
C VAL A 26 -5.37 34.47 -12.78
N PRO A 27 -4.52 35.40 -12.32
CA PRO A 27 -3.17 35.03 -11.87
C PRO A 27 -3.19 34.15 -10.62
N ILE A 28 -4.12 34.37 -9.69
CA ILE A 28 -4.27 33.51 -8.50
C ILE A 28 -4.66 32.09 -8.92
N ALA A 29 -5.64 31.95 -9.81
CA ALA A 29 -6.06 30.66 -10.35
C ALA A 29 -4.92 29.99 -11.14
N ALA A 30 -4.15 30.75 -11.91
CA ALA A 30 -3.00 30.23 -12.67
C ALA A 30 -1.89 29.70 -11.75
N VAL A 31 -1.59 30.38 -10.64
CA VAL A 31 -0.63 29.89 -9.64
C VAL A 31 -1.17 28.63 -8.95
N PHE A 32 -2.45 28.64 -8.58
CA PHE A 32 -3.07 27.48 -7.93
C PHE A 32 -3.05 26.25 -8.84
N VAL A 33 -3.46 26.40 -10.10
CA VAL A 33 -3.42 25.33 -11.10
C VAL A 33 -1.98 24.90 -11.38
N GLY A 34 -1.05 25.85 -11.57
CA GLY A 34 0.34 25.56 -11.91
C GLY A 34 1.13 24.86 -10.80
N VAL A 35 0.75 25.04 -9.53
CA VAL A 35 1.46 24.42 -8.39
C VAL A 35 0.74 23.19 -7.86
N PHE A 36 -0.58 23.27 -7.63
CA PHE A 36 -1.31 22.19 -6.98
C PHE A 36 -1.64 21.04 -7.94
N VAL A 37 -1.93 21.30 -9.22
CA VAL A 37 -2.30 20.24 -10.16
C VAL A 37 -1.11 19.30 -10.44
N PRO A 38 0.11 19.79 -10.73
CA PRO A 38 1.25 18.88 -10.94
C PRO A 38 1.62 18.09 -9.69
N SER A 39 1.50 18.69 -8.49
CA SER A 39 1.76 17.99 -7.23
C SER A 39 0.75 16.86 -6.99
N LEU A 40 -0.54 17.11 -7.22
CA LEU A 40 -1.58 16.10 -7.11
C LEU A 40 -1.39 14.97 -8.14
N VAL A 41 -1.10 15.32 -9.39
CA VAL A 41 -0.82 14.36 -10.46
C VAL A 41 0.44 13.53 -10.15
N GLY A 42 1.49 14.17 -9.64
CA GLY A 42 2.72 13.51 -9.19
C GLY A 42 2.51 12.58 -7.99
N ALA A 43 1.65 12.95 -7.03
CA ALA A 43 1.30 12.08 -5.90
C ALA A 43 0.51 10.85 -6.36
N ILE A 44 -0.43 11.01 -7.29
CA ILE A 44 -1.24 9.91 -7.84
C ILE A 44 -0.39 8.96 -8.70
N LEU A 45 0.40 9.50 -9.64
CA LEU A 45 1.27 8.70 -10.52
C LEU A 45 2.50 8.14 -9.79
N GLY A 46 2.96 8.81 -8.72
CA GLY A 46 4.01 8.30 -7.85
C GLY A 46 3.54 7.08 -7.06
N GLY A 47 2.31 7.12 -6.53
CA GLY A 47 1.68 6.00 -5.83
C GLY A 47 1.48 4.76 -6.73
N SER A 48 1.13 4.95 -8.01
CA SER A 48 0.94 3.82 -8.92
C SER A 48 2.26 3.13 -9.28
N ARG A 49 3.36 3.89 -9.49
CA ARG A 49 4.68 3.29 -9.73
C ARG A 49 5.18 2.50 -8.53
N SER A 50 5.00 3.00 -7.31
CA SER A 50 5.36 2.25 -6.11
C SER A 50 4.55 0.96 -5.95
N PHE A 51 3.30 0.94 -6.41
CA PHE A 51 2.47 -0.26 -6.34
C PHE A 51 2.89 -1.32 -7.36
N ASP A 52 3.13 -0.91 -8.61
CA ASP A 52 3.62 -1.80 -9.67
C ASP A 52 5.01 -2.37 -9.33
N ASP A 53 5.90 -1.55 -8.77
CA ASP A 53 7.23 -1.99 -8.37
C ASP A 53 7.18 -2.93 -7.16
N ARG A 54 6.21 -2.76 -6.26
CA ARG A 54 5.97 -3.70 -5.15
C ARG A 54 5.47 -5.04 -5.66
N LEU A 55 4.50 -5.05 -6.57
CA LEU A 55 3.98 -6.29 -7.16
C LEU A 55 5.07 -7.07 -7.90
N ARG A 56 5.96 -6.40 -8.64
CA ARG A 56 7.09 -7.06 -9.30
C ARG A 56 8.10 -7.65 -8.31
N GLN A 57 8.32 -6.99 -7.17
CA GLN A 57 9.17 -7.54 -6.11
C GLN A 57 8.52 -8.78 -5.48
N GLU A 58 7.21 -8.74 -5.23
CA GLU A 58 6.45 -9.89 -4.75
C GLU A 58 6.47 -11.06 -5.76
N ASP A 59 6.28 -10.78 -7.06
CA ASP A 59 6.39 -11.79 -8.13
C ASP A 59 7.76 -12.48 -8.10
N GLY A 60 8.83 -11.68 -8.10
CA GLY A 60 10.20 -12.20 -8.06
C GLY A 60 10.48 -13.01 -6.79
N TYR A 61 9.91 -12.58 -5.66
CA TYR A 61 10.03 -13.28 -4.39
C TYR A 61 9.31 -14.64 -4.41
N MET A 62 8.05 -14.67 -4.86
CA MET A 62 7.27 -15.91 -4.98
C MET A 62 7.95 -16.91 -5.92
N GLN A 63 8.44 -16.44 -7.06
CA GLN A 63 9.19 -17.28 -8.00
C GLN A 63 10.48 -17.81 -7.39
N ALA A 64 11.22 -16.99 -6.64
CA ALA A 64 12.44 -17.42 -5.98
C ALA A 64 12.18 -18.50 -4.91
N VAL A 65 11.16 -18.31 -4.07
CA VAL A 65 10.74 -19.34 -3.07
C VAL A 65 10.44 -20.67 -3.75
N CYS A 66 9.81 -20.66 -4.93
CA CYS A 66 9.42 -21.87 -5.63
C CYS A 66 10.51 -22.48 -6.53
N ALA A 67 11.48 -21.70 -6.98
CA ALA A 67 12.60 -22.17 -7.78
C ALA A 67 13.77 -22.68 -6.92
N GLN A 68 13.87 -22.24 -5.67
CA GLN A 68 15.02 -22.51 -4.80
C GLN A 68 14.80 -23.77 -3.95
N MET A 69 15.61 -24.81 -4.17
CA MET A 69 15.48 -26.12 -3.50
C MET A 69 15.87 -26.11 -2.00
N SER A 70 16.42 -25.02 -1.48
CA SER A 70 16.94 -24.92 -0.11
C SER A 70 15.94 -24.37 0.91
N LEU A 71 14.78 -23.89 0.47
CA LEU A 71 13.71 -23.46 1.37
C LEU A 71 12.68 -24.57 1.52
N PRO A 72 11.95 -24.64 2.65
CA PRO A 72 10.77 -25.49 2.77
C PRO A 72 9.75 -25.01 1.73
N ARG A 73 9.73 -25.70 0.60
CA ARG A 73 8.84 -25.43 -0.52
C ARG A 73 7.43 -25.76 -0.06
N ASP A 74 6.55 -24.77 -0.14
CA ASP A 74 5.13 -25.01 0.02
C ASP A 74 4.56 -25.43 -1.33
N GLU A 75 4.14 -26.69 -1.42
CA GLU A 75 3.66 -27.27 -2.69
C GLU A 75 2.39 -26.57 -3.16
N ALA A 76 1.51 -26.13 -2.25
CA ALA A 76 0.27 -25.42 -2.60
C ALA A 76 0.57 -24.02 -3.17
N LEU A 77 1.52 -23.29 -2.55
CA LEU A 77 1.99 -22.02 -3.10
C LEU A 77 2.62 -22.22 -4.49
N CYS A 78 3.51 -23.21 -4.62
CA CYS A 78 4.27 -23.37 -5.85
C CYS A 78 3.49 -24.00 -7.00
N GLU A 79 2.42 -24.73 -6.72
CA GLU A 79 1.46 -25.15 -7.74
C GLU A 79 0.80 -23.92 -8.39
N CYS A 80 0.36 -22.94 -7.59
CA CYS A 80 -0.20 -21.70 -8.11
C CYS A 80 0.86 -20.88 -8.86
N VAL A 81 1.99 -20.58 -8.22
CA VAL A 81 3.01 -19.65 -8.74
C VAL A 81 3.59 -20.12 -10.07
N LEU A 82 3.78 -21.43 -10.26
CA LEU A 82 4.34 -21.97 -11.51
C LEU A 82 3.31 -22.12 -12.64
N ALA A 83 2.01 -22.03 -12.33
CA ALA A 83 0.94 -22.18 -13.30
C ALA A 83 0.48 -20.86 -13.92
N VAL A 84 0.88 -19.71 -13.35
CA VAL A 84 0.40 -18.37 -13.74
C VAL A 84 1.53 -17.45 -14.20
N GLU A 85 1.17 -16.43 -14.98
CA GLU A 85 2.13 -15.45 -15.51
C GLU A 85 2.42 -14.30 -14.52
N TYR A 86 1.45 -13.96 -13.65
CA TYR A 86 1.56 -12.86 -12.67
C TYR A 86 1.19 -13.34 -11.24
N PRO A 87 2.10 -14.08 -10.56
CA PRO A 87 1.83 -14.69 -9.25
C PRO A 87 1.35 -13.73 -8.15
N ALA A 88 1.86 -12.50 -8.10
CA ALA A 88 1.50 -11.49 -7.12
C ALA A 88 0.07 -10.99 -7.28
N LEU A 89 -0.63 -11.32 -8.37
CA LEU A 89 -2.06 -11.06 -8.52
C LEU A 89 -2.88 -12.32 -8.21
N ASP A 90 -2.48 -13.46 -8.78
CA ASP A 90 -3.31 -14.67 -8.79
C ASP A 90 -3.06 -15.60 -7.58
N CYS A 91 -1.88 -15.52 -6.95
CA CYS A 91 -1.44 -16.42 -5.88
C CYS A 91 -1.27 -15.72 -4.52
N GLN A 92 -1.92 -14.57 -4.33
CA GLN A 92 -1.79 -13.80 -3.08
C GLN A 92 -2.28 -14.56 -1.84
N ALA A 93 -3.37 -15.33 -1.96
CA ALA A 93 -3.92 -16.08 -0.84
C ALA A 93 -2.97 -17.19 -0.35
N PRO A 94 -2.47 -18.11 -1.20
CA PRO A 94 -1.50 -19.10 -0.75
C PRO A 94 -0.18 -18.45 -0.32
N PHE A 95 0.22 -17.32 -0.93
CA PHE A 95 1.42 -16.60 -0.49
C PHE A 95 1.26 -15.97 0.90
N ALA A 96 0.08 -15.43 1.21
CA ALA A 96 -0.21 -14.89 2.53
C ALA A 96 -0.19 -15.98 3.60
N ALA A 97 -0.79 -17.14 3.32
CA ALA A 97 -0.77 -18.28 4.23
C ALA A 97 0.67 -18.76 4.51
N TRP A 98 1.48 -18.91 3.46
CA TRP A 98 2.90 -19.23 3.57
C TRP A 98 3.67 -18.18 4.40
N SER A 99 3.40 -16.90 4.15
CA SER A 99 4.04 -15.79 4.85
C SER A 99 3.72 -15.79 6.34
N VAL A 100 2.47 -16.06 6.71
CA VAL A 100 2.04 -16.18 8.11
C VAL A 100 2.80 -17.30 8.82
N ALA A 101 2.96 -18.47 8.17
CA ALA A 101 3.71 -19.59 8.75
C ALA A 101 5.19 -19.22 9.00
N ARG A 102 5.84 -18.55 8.05
CA ARG A 102 7.23 -18.07 8.21
C ARG A 102 7.36 -17.03 9.31
N GLN A 103 6.42 -16.10 9.41
CA GLN A 103 6.46 -15.07 10.44
C GLN A 103 6.11 -15.62 11.82
N GLN A 104 5.29 -16.67 11.92
CA GLN A 104 5.10 -17.40 13.17
C GLN A 104 6.41 -18.02 13.67
N GLU A 105 7.22 -18.61 12.78
CA GLU A 105 8.54 -19.16 13.13
C GLU A 105 9.47 -18.06 13.67
N HIS A 106 9.47 -16.87 13.05
CA HIS A 106 10.23 -15.73 13.53
C HIS A 106 9.73 -15.24 14.90
N CYS A 107 8.42 -15.02 15.03
CA CYS A 107 7.79 -14.54 16.26
C CYS A 107 7.81 -15.55 17.41
N ALA A 108 8.18 -16.81 17.17
CA ALA A 108 8.38 -17.80 18.22
C ALA A 108 9.67 -17.55 19.03
N ALA A 109 10.62 -16.76 18.51
CA ALA A 109 11.82 -16.37 19.24
C ALA A 109 11.49 -15.22 20.22
N PRO A 110 11.73 -15.36 21.55
CA PRO A 110 11.32 -14.36 22.54
C PRO A 110 11.94 -12.96 22.38
N ASP A 111 13.08 -12.86 21.69
CA ASP A 111 13.74 -11.58 21.45
C ASP A 111 13.17 -10.90 20.19
N ASP A 112 12.79 -11.69 19.19
CA ASP A 112 12.12 -11.20 17.97
C ASP A 112 10.68 -10.76 18.28
N GLU A 113 9.96 -11.51 19.11
CA GLU A 113 8.61 -11.15 19.58
C GLU A 113 8.60 -9.79 20.30
N LYS A 114 9.59 -9.53 21.16
CA LYS A 114 9.70 -8.25 21.87
C LYS A 114 10.03 -7.08 20.96
N ALA A 115 10.77 -7.33 19.88
CA ALA A 115 11.14 -6.30 18.92
C ALA A 115 9.95 -5.86 18.05
N ALA A 116 8.97 -6.76 17.84
CA ALA A 116 7.83 -6.56 16.96
C ALA A 116 6.51 -7.03 17.60
N LEU A 117 6.19 -6.53 18.80
CA LEU A 117 5.08 -7.01 19.62
C LEU A 117 3.72 -6.93 18.91
N SER A 118 3.36 -5.80 18.29
CA SER A 118 2.06 -5.67 17.63
C SER A 118 2.01 -6.51 16.37
N PHE A 119 3.11 -6.56 15.62
CA PHE A 119 3.21 -7.41 14.44
C PHE A 119 3.06 -8.89 14.80
N CYS A 120 3.84 -9.39 15.75
CA CYS A 120 3.80 -10.79 16.17
C CYS A 120 2.46 -11.18 16.81
N ALA A 121 1.83 -10.29 17.57
CA ALA A 121 0.47 -10.51 18.06
C ALA A 121 -0.55 -10.60 16.90
N CYS A 122 -0.43 -9.76 15.88
CA CYS A 122 -1.29 -9.80 14.69
C CYS A 122 -1.11 -11.10 13.91
N VAL A 123 0.15 -11.49 13.65
CA VAL A 123 0.49 -12.74 12.97
C VAL A 123 -0.03 -13.94 13.74
N GLY A 124 0.15 -13.96 15.06
CA GLY A 124 -0.39 -15.01 15.93
C GLY A 124 -1.91 -15.14 15.82
N ALA A 125 -2.64 -14.03 15.89
CA ALA A 125 -4.09 -14.02 15.76
C ALA A 125 -4.57 -14.48 14.37
N VAL A 126 -3.88 -14.09 13.30
CA VAL A 126 -4.20 -14.55 11.93
C VAL A 126 -3.92 -16.05 11.80
N ALA A 127 -2.80 -16.52 12.32
CA ALA A 127 -2.46 -17.94 12.26
C ALA A 127 -3.45 -18.83 13.03
N GLU A 128 -3.94 -18.36 14.19
CA GLU A 128 -5.03 -19.04 14.92
C GLU A 128 -6.32 -19.11 14.10
N GLN A 129 -6.68 -18.04 13.39
CA GLN A 129 -7.85 -18.02 12.50
C GLN A 129 -7.70 -18.99 11.32
N ILE A 130 -6.51 -19.02 10.69
CA ILE A 130 -6.20 -20.00 9.64
C ILE A 130 -6.31 -21.43 10.19
N ALA A 131 -5.76 -21.69 11.38
CA ALA A 131 -5.81 -23.03 11.98
C ALA A 131 -7.23 -23.46 12.39
N ALA A 132 -8.11 -22.50 12.68
CA ALA A 132 -9.50 -22.75 13.06
C ALA A 132 -10.46 -22.89 11.87
N ALA A 133 -10.02 -22.58 10.65
CA ALA A 133 -10.86 -22.67 9.45
C ALA A 133 -11.17 -24.13 9.09
N GLU A 134 -12.41 -24.37 8.63
CA GLU A 134 -12.93 -25.73 8.37
C GLU A 134 -12.48 -26.30 7.01
N ASP A 135 -12.17 -25.43 6.05
CA ASP A 135 -11.79 -25.79 4.69
C ASP A 135 -10.68 -24.88 4.12
N ASP A 136 -10.16 -25.27 2.95
CA ASP A 136 -9.05 -24.59 2.28
C ASP A 136 -9.42 -23.17 1.87
N GLU A 137 -10.67 -22.95 1.44
CA GLU A 137 -11.18 -21.64 1.06
C GLU A 137 -11.27 -20.70 2.28
N GLY A 138 -11.69 -21.21 3.43
CA GLY A 138 -11.69 -20.51 4.71
C GLY A 138 -10.26 -20.12 5.13
N ARG A 139 -9.31 -21.05 5.02
CA ARG A 139 -7.89 -20.79 5.31
C ARG A 139 -7.33 -19.66 4.45
N GLU A 140 -7.63 -19.68 3.15
CA GLU A 140 -7.21 -18.64 2.21
C GLU A 140 -7.82 -17.27 2.54
N ARG A 141 -9.11 -17.22 2.91
CA ARG A 141 -9.77 -15.97 3.31
C ARG A 141 -9.17 -15.40 4.58
N GLU A 142 -8.94 -16.22 5.60
CA GLU A 142 -8.32 -15.77 6.85
C GLU A 142 -6.87 -15.31 6.62
N ALA A 143 -6.11 -15.98 5.74
CA ALA A 143 -4.76 -15.57 5.38
C ALA A 143 -4.69 -14.16 4.77
N GLN A 144 -5.73 -13.70 4.08
CA GLN A 144 -5.77 -12.32 3.54
C GLN A 144 -5.73 -11.25 4.63
N ALA A 145 -6.13 -11.58 5.87
CA ALA A 145 -6.01 -10.68 7.01
C ALA A 145 -4.55 -10.28 7.30
N TYR A 146 -3.57 -11.09 6.88
CA TYR A 146 -2.14 -10.81 7.05
C TYR A 146 -1.72 -9.47 6.43
N ARG A 147 -2.39 -9.00 5.37
CA ARG A 147 -2.10 -7.67 4.78
C ARG A 147 -2.23 -6.54 5.80
N ARG A 148 -3.18 -6.65 6.73
CA ARG A 148 -3.35 -5.66 7.81
C ARG A 148 -2.21 -5.70 8.82
N CYS A 149 -1.59 -6.87 9.01
CA CYS A 149 -0.39 -6.97 9.85
C CYS A 149 0.82 -6.27 9.20
N GLN A 150 0.89 -6.26 7.87
CA GLN A 150 1.96 -5.57 7.14
C GLN A 150 1.86 -4.03 7.18
N GLU A 151 0.72 -3.50 7.60
CA GLU A 151 0.50 -2.06 7.76
C GLU A 151 0.90 -1.56 9.16
N LEU A 152 1.33 -2.45 10.05
CA LEU A 152 1.73 -2.11 11.41
C LEU A 152 3.09 -1.39 11.45
N PRO A 153 3.29 -0.48 12.41
CA PRO A 153 4.50 0.35 12.48
C PRO A 153 5.78 -0.45 12.84
N ASP A 154 5.61 -1.61 13.47
CA ASP A 154 6.68 -2.54 13.87
C ASP A 154 6.70 -3.80 12.98
N VAL A 155 6.17 -3.70 11.75
CA VAL A 155 6.19 -4.80 10.79
C VAL A 155 7.60 -5.34 10.59
N VAL A 156 7.74 -6.66 10.63
CA VAL A 156 8.95 -7.34 10.20
C VAL A 156 8.78 -7.77 8.74
N GLU A 157 9.59 -7.20 7.87
CA GLU A 157 9.62 -7.58 6.46
C GLU A 157 10.20 -8.98 6.28
N LEU A 158 9.69 -9.70 5.28
CA LEU A 158 10.32 -10.95 4.87
C LEU A 158 11.75 -10.66 4.40
N PRO A 159 12.72 -11.57 4.68
CA PRO A 159 14.10 -11.38 4.26
C PRO A 159 14.17 -11.25 2.74
N PRO A 160 15.07 -10.43 2.19
CA PRO A 160 15.16 -10.23 0.75
C PRO A 160 15.60 -11.53 0.03
N VAL A 161 15.28 -11.65 -1.26
CA VAL A 161 15.54 -12.86 -2.06
C VAL A 161 17.02 -13.27 -2.02
N GLU A 162 17.94 -12.32 -1.99
CA GLU A 162 19.38 -12.58 -1.92
C GLU A 162 19.78 -13.24 -0.60
N ALA A 163 19.10 -12.90 0.49
CA ALA A 163 19.32 -13.51 1.80
C ALA A 163 18.78 -14.94 1.86
N LEU A 164 17.71 -15.25 1.11
CA LEU A 164 17.19 -16.61 0.95
C LEU A 164 18.21 -17.54 0.27
N ALA A 165 18.92 -17.04 -0.74
CA ALA A 165 19.98 -17.80 -1.41
C ALA A 165 21.24 -17.97 -0.54
N GLY A 166 21.57 -16.98 0.30
CA GLY A 166 22.75 -17.01 1.16
C GLY A 166 22.66 -18.01 2.33
N ALA A 167 21.46 -18.27 2.86
CA ALA A 167 21.23 -19.25 3.92
C ALA A 167 21.55 -20.69 3.51
N ALA A 168 21.60 -20.99 2.20
CA ALA A 168 21.92 -22.31 1.65
C ALA A 168 23.43 -22.65 1.63
N SER A 169 24.29 -21.69 1.97
CA SER A 169 25.76 -21.82 1.88
C SER A 169 26.48 -21.98 3.22
N ARG A 170 25.73 -22.11 4.32
CA ARG A 170 26.28 -22.34 5.67
C ARG A 170 25.85 -23.70 6.21
#